data_AF-X1BII8-F1
#
_entry.id   AF-X1BII8-F1
#
_cell.length_a   1.000
_cell.length_b   1.000
_cell.length_c   1.000
_cell.angle_alpha   90.00
_cell.angle_beta   90.00
_cell.angle_gamma   90.00
#
_symmetry.space_group_name_H-M   'P 1'
#
loop_
_entity.id
_entity.type
_entity.pdbx_description
1 polymer ?
#
loop_
_entity_poly.entity_id
_entity_poly.type
_entity_poly.pdbx_seq_one_letter_code
_entity_poly.pdbx_strand_id
1 'polypeptide(L)'
;MAGNIKETVIVQISDIHVGEKHFVPSLLTRCIDEINELNPDIVIITGDLTANGFRMEYDTLKNYLSPIKCKNLLVQLGNHDSRNVGYMHFKDIFGSRYISFNSNKVTIVGADSSEPDLDNGQIGREHYEWIKKEFSKCDDRNFKIFAMHHHLVSVPNTGRERNIV
;
A
#
# COMPACT_ATOMS: atom_id res chain seq x y z
N MET A 1 -9.77 5.34 -37.34
CA MET A 1 -9.73 6.28 -36.19
C MET A 1 -8.95 5.59 -35.10
N ALA A 2 -7.73 6.05 -34.80
CA ALA A 2 -7.02 5.57 -33.62
C ALA A 2 -7.81 6.08 -32.41
N GLY A 3 -8.53 5.19 -31.73
CA GLY A 3 -9.25 5.55 -30.52
C GLY A 3 -8.25 6.13 -29.53
N ASN A 4 -8.55 7.31 -29.00
CA ASN A 4 -7.69 7.99 -28.04
C ASN A 4 -7.52 7.05 -26.83
N ILE A 5 -6.36 6.40 -26.70
CA ILE A 5 -6.11 5.46 -25.60
C ILE A 5 -5.95 6.33 -24.36
N LYS A 6 -7.04 6.46 -23.58
CA LYS A 6 -6.96 7.13 -22.28
C LYS A 6 -5.95 6.35 -21.43
N GLU A 7 -4.90 7.01 -20.98
CA GLU A 7 -3.91 6.43 -20.08
C GLU A 7 -4.56 6.08 -18.73
N THR A 8 -3.93 5.18 -17.98
CA THR A 8 -4.31 4.89 -16.58
C THR A 8 -3.26 5.49 -15.68
N VAL A 9 -3.66 6.46 -14.85
CA VAL A 9 -2.76 7.15 -13.93
C VAL A 9 -2.84 6.48 -12.56
N ILE A 10 -1.70 5.99 -12.08
CA ILE A 10 -1.55 5.37 -10.76
C ILE A 10 -0.55 6.20 -9.96
N VAL A 11 -0.93 6.63 -8.76
CA VAL A 11 -0.01 7.25 -7.82
C VAL A 11 0.31 6.25 -6.72
N GLN A 12 1.60 6.06 -6.44
CA GLN A 12 2.09 5.26 -5.33
C GLN A 12 2.79 6.17 -4.31
N ILE A 13 2.43 6.03 -3.04
CA ILE A 13 3.13 6.61 -1.89
C ILE A 13 3.39 5.52 -0.84
N SER A 14 4.25 5.80 0.14
CA SER A 14 4.64 4.85 1.19
C SER A 14 5.26 5.60 2.36
N ASP A 15 5.48 4.93 3.49
CA ASP A 15 6.35 5.38 4.59
C ASP A 15 5.94 6.75 5.14
N ILE A 16 4.64 6.88 5.46
CA ILE A 16 4.03 8.11 5.98
C ILE A 16 4.44 8.34 7.45
N HIS A 17 4.53 7.26 8.24
CA HIS A 17 4.90 7.26 9.66
C HIS A 17 4.18 8.30 10.52
N VAL A 18 2.84 8.35 10.43
CA VAL A 18 2.04 9.20 11.34
C VAL A 18 2.33 8.83 12.79
N GLY A 19 2.68 9.83 13.60
CA GLY A 19 3.05 9.66 15.01
C GLY A 19 4.56 9.70 15.27
N GLU A 20 5.39 9.70 14.24
CA GLU A 20 6.84 9.83 14.40
C GLU A 20 7.23 11.27 14.79
N LYS A 21 8.30 11.41 15.57
CA LYS A 21 8.84 12.72 16.01
C LYS A 21 9.13 13.68 14.85
N HIS A 22 9.56 13.14 13.70
CA HIS A 22 9.94 13.91 12.52
C HIS A 22 8.83 13.98 11.47
N PHE A 23 7.62 13.49 11.79
CA PHE A 23 6.46 13.64 10.92
C PHE A 23 6.19 15.12 10.68
N VAL A 24 6.13 15.52 9.41
CA VAL A 24 5.85 16.90 8.99
C VAL A 24 4.46 16.94 8.33
N PRO A 25 3.40 17.34 9.06
CA PRO A 25 2.03 17.38 8.56
C PRO A 25 1.86 18.09 7.21
N SER A 26 2.57 19.20 7.02
CA SER A 26 2.47 20.00 5.80
C SER A 26 3.01 19.28 4.56
N LEU A 27 3.97 18.37 4.71
CA LEU A 27 4.48 17.57 3.59
C LEU A 27 3.42 16.56 3.13
N LEU A 28 2.76 15.88 4.07
CA LEU A 28 1.68 14.95 3.73
C LEU A 28 0.50 15.67 3.09
N THR A 29 0.05 16.81 3.66
CA THR A 29 -1.02 17.61 3.07
C THR A 29 -0.66 18.08 1.66
N ARG A 30 0.57 18.56 1.44
CA ARG A 30 1.04 18.97 0.11
C ARG A 30 1.08 17.81 -0.88
N CYS A 31 1.53 16.63 -0.43
CA CYS A 31 1.51 15.41 -1.24
C CYS A 31 0.08 15.05 -1.65
N ILE A 32 -0.90 15.16 -0.75
CA ILE A 32 -2.32 14.92 -1.05
C ILE A 32 -2.86 15.92 -2.07
N ASP A 33 -2.46 17.20 -1.98
CA ASP A 33 -2.84 18.19 -2.99
C ASP A 33 -2.28 17.81 -4.38
N GLU A 34 -1.02 17.39 -4.46
CA GLU A 34 -0.39 16.94 -5.71
C GLU A 34 -1.04 15.67 -6.27
N ILE A 35 -1.37 14.71 -5.41
CA ILE A 35 -2.17 13.53 -5.79
C ILE A 35 -3.48 13.97 -6.43
N ASN A 36 -4.18 14.93 -5.82
CA ASN A 36 -5.46 15.41 -6.32
C ASN A 36 -5.34 16.19 -7.64
N GLU A 37 -4.27 16.96 -7.84
CA GLU A 37 -3.97 17.68 -9.08
C GLU A 37 -3.75 16.71 -10.27
N LEU A 38 -3.18 15.53 -10.01
CA LEU A 38 -2.99 14.49 -11.04
C LEU A 38 -4.30 13.80 -11.46
N ASN A 39 -5.38 13.95 -10.68
CA ASN A 39 -6.67 13.29 -10.91
C ASN A 39 -6.53 11.77 -11.24
N PRO A 40 -5.88 10.98 -10.35
CA PRO A 40 -5.48 9.61 -10.67
C PRO A 40 -6.67 8.66 -10.69
N ASP A 41 -6.56 7.61 -11.51
CA ASP A 41 -7.53 6.51 -11.52
C ASP A 41 -7.35 5.61 -10.28
N ILE A 42 -6.13 5.51 -9.72
CA ILE A 42 -5.78 4.67 -8.57
C ILE A 42 -4.74 5.37 -7.70
N VAL A 43 -4.93 5.32 -6.38
CA VAL A 43 -3.89 5.66 -5.39
C VAL A 43 -3.57 4.41 -4.59
N ILE A 44 -2.29 4.08 -4.48
CA ILE A 44 -1.82 2.97 -3.65
C ILE A 44 -0.83 3.45 -2.59
N ILE A 45 -1.03 3.00 -1.34
CA ILE A 45 -0.15 3.28 -0.22
C ILE A 45 0.47 1.96 0.23
N THR A 46 1.80 1.84 0.17
CA THR A 46 2.52 0.56 0.34
C THR A 46 3.12 0.33 1.72
N GLY A 47 2.45 0.78 2.77
CA GLY A 47 2.82 0.47 4.15
C GLY A 47 3.58 1.58 4.88
N ASP A 48 3.92 1.27 6.13
CA ASP A 48 4.50 2.15 7.13
C ASP A 48 3.72 3.47 7.25
N LEU A 49 2.42 3.29 7.46
CA LEU A 49 1.43 4.36 7.56
C LEU A 49 1.53 5.10 8.90
N THR A 50 1.79 4.34 9.96
CA THR A 50 1.90 4.78 11.35
C THR A 50 3.30 4.51 11.87
N ALA A 51 3.70 5.21 12.93
CA ALA A 51 5.01 5.00 13.54
C ALA A 51 5.06 3.76 14.43
N ASN A 52 3.96 3.43 15.12
CA ASN A 52 3.93 2.38 16.15
C ASN A 52 2.68 1.51 16.10
N GLY A 53 1.80 1.65 15.10
CA GLY A 53 0.59 0.85 14.99
C GLY A 53 -0.49 1.21 16.01
N PHE A 54 -0.39 2.35 16.71
CA PHE A 54 -1.40 2.71 17.70
C PHE A 54 -2.70 3.19 17.05
N ARG A 55 -3.84 2.90 17.70
CA ARG A 55 -5.15 3.32 17.22
C ARG A 55 -5.24 4.82 16.91
N MET A 56 -4.71 5.68 17.79
CA MET A 56 -4.73 7.14 17.58
C MET A 56 -3.92 7.58 16.36
N GLU A 57 -2.81 6.88 16.04
CA GLU A 57 -2.01 7.15 14.85
C GLU A 57 -2.83 6.82 13.60
N TYR A 58 -3.55 5.70 13.59
CA TYR A 58 -4.45 5.35 12.49
C TYR A 58 -5.63 6.29 12.32
N ASP A 59 -6.27 6.71 13.42
CA ASP A 59 -7.38 7.68 13.34
C ASP A 59 -6.87 9.03 12.77
N THR A 60 -5.66 9.43 13.17
CA THR A 60 -4.99 10.63 12.63
C THR A 60 -4.67 10.46 11.15
N LEU A 61 -4.09 9.33 10.75
CA LEU A 61 -3.83 8.98 9.35
C LEU A 61 -5.11 9.02 8.51
N LYS A 62 -6.20 8.41 8.99
CA LYS A 62 -7.50 8.41 8.30
C LYS A 62 -7.98 9.83 8.02
N ASN A 63 -7.81 10.75 8.97
CA ASN A 63 -8.17 12.15 8.78
C ASN A 63 -7.30 12.81 7.70
N TYR A 64 -5.98 12.56 7.70
CA TYR A 64 -5.09 13.05 6.64
C TYR A 64 -5.44 12.48 5.27
N LEU A 65 -5.80 11.20 5.15
CA LEU A 65 -6.12 10.58 3.85
C LEU A 65 -7.53 10.93 3.34
N SER A 66 -8.42 11.39 4.22
CA SER A 66 -9.81 11.73 3.87
C SER A 66 -10.00 12.71 2.68
N PRO A 67 -9.11 13.69 2.43
CA PRO A 67 -9.24 14.62 1.31
C PRO A 67 -8.75 14.06 -0.05
N ILE A 68 -8.23 12.82 -0.10
CA ILE A 68 -7.82 12.19 -1.37
C ILE A 68 -9.05 12.00 -2.27
N LYS A 69 -9.02 12.62 -3.45
CA LYS A 69 -10.07 12.60 -4.48
C LYS A 69 -9.83 11.48 -5.49
N CYS A 70 -9.68 10.25 -4.99
CA CYS A 70 -9.57 9.06 -5.82
C CYS A 70 -10.51 7.99 -5.28
N LYS A 71 -11.37 7.44 -6.15
CA LYS A 71 -12.31 6.38 -5.76
C LYS A 71 -11.59 5.09 -5.39
N ASN A 72 -10.48 4.79 -6.05
CA ASN A 72 -9.73 3.56 -5.88
C ASN A 72 -8.50 3.81 -5.01
N LEU A 73 -8.74 4.02 -3.71
CA LEU A 73 -7.68 4.11 -2.71
C LEU A 73 -7.38 2.71 -2.15
N LEU A 74 -6.18 2.24 -2.42
CA LEU A 74 -5.65 0.94 -1.99
C LEU A 74 -4.59 1.17 -0.91
N VAL A 75 -4.73 0.54 0.25
CA VAL A 75 -3.82 0.74 1.38
C VAL A 75 -3.30 -0.60 1.84
N GLN A 76 -1.98 -0.73 1.99
CA GLN A 76 -1.31 -1.89 2.56
C GLN A 76 -0.57 -1.51 3.84
N LEU A 77 -0.25 -2.53 4.64
CA LEU A 77 0.52 -2.44 5.88
C LEU A 77 2.02 -2.55 5.62
N GLY A 78 2.80 -1.84 6.43
CA GLY A 78 4.22 -2.13 6.67
C GLY A 78 4.45 -2.75 8.05
N ASN A 79 5.71 -2.95 8.44
CA ASN A 79 6.04 -3.55 9.73
C ASN A 79 5.69 -2.63 10.91
N HIS A 80 5.86 -1.31 10.78
CA HIS A 80 5.54 -0.37 11.84
C HIS A 80 4.05 -0.38 12.19
N ASP A 81 3.22 -0.59 11.17
CA ASP A 81 1.77 -0.64 11.27
C ASP A 81 1.25 -1.85 12.06
N SER A 82 1.96 -2.98 12.00
CA SER A 82 1.52 -4.22 12.65
C SER A 82 1.94 -4.32 14.12
N ARG A 83 2.75 -3.38 14.61
CA ARG A 83 3.14 -3.28 16.03
C ARG A 83 1.93 -2.97 16.91
N ASN A 84 2.00 -3.34 18.19
CA ASN A 84 0.98 -2.98 19.19
C ASN A 84 -0.45 -3.31 18.74
N VAL A 85 -0.66 -4.50 18.18
CA VAL A 85 -1.93 -4.97 17.58
C VAL A 85 -2.49 -4.08 16.45
N GLY A 86 -1.64 -3.25 15.84
CA GLY A 86 -2.03 -2.30 14.82
C GLY A 86 -2.62 -2.94 13.56
N TYR A 87 -2.24 -4.17 13.22
CA TYR A 87 -2.90 -4.96 12.16
C TYR A 87 -4.40 -5.15 12.39
N MET A 88 -4.88 -5.15 13.64
CA MET A 88 -6.30 -5.19 13.98
C MET A 88 -6.96 -3.82 13.79
N HIS A 89 -6.27 -2.74 14.17
CA HIS A 89 -6.75 -1.36 13.97
C HIS A 89 -6.83 -1.01 12.48
N PHE A 90 -5.82 -1.39 11.70
CA PHE A 90 -5.87 -1.33 10.26
C PHE A 90 -7.08 -2.06 9.71
N LYS A 91 -7.33 -3.30 10.17
CA LYS A 91 -8.45 -4.08 9.68
C LYS A 91 -9.80 -3.43 9.96
N ASP A 92 -9.94 -2.81 11.13
CA ASP A 92 -11.14 -2.05 11.51
C ASP A 92 -11.34 -0.79 10.65
N ILE A 93 -10.25 -0.12 10.26
CA ILE A 93 -10.32 1.19 9.59
C ILE A 93 -10.29 1.09 8.07
N PHE A 94 -9.40 0.27 7.51
CA PHE A 94 -9.12 0.13 6.07
C PHE A 94 -9.60 -1.21 5.49
N GLY A 95 -9.93 -2.19 6.32
CA GLY A 95 -10.49 -3.47 5.88
C GLY A 95 -9.44 -4.57 5.69
N SER A 96 -9.50 -5.29 4.58
CA SER A 96 -8.64 -6.47 4.39
C SER A 96 -7.15 -6.10 4.29
N ARG A 97 -6.28 -6.88 4.93
CA ARG A 97 -4.81 -6.79 4.77
C ARG A 97 -4.31 -7.36 3.42
N TYR A 98 -5.19 -8.06 2.73
CA TYR A 98 -4.98 -8.64 1.41
C TYR A 98 -6.02 -8.06 0.47
N ILE A 99 -5.58 -7.26 -0.51
CA ILE A 99 -6.46 -6.54 -1.42
C ILE A 99 -6.32 -7.06 -2.84
N SER A 100 -7.42 -7.04 -3.58
CA SER A 100 -7.46 -7.38 -5.00
C SER A 100 -8.30 -6.34 -5.71
N PHE A 101 -7.66 -5.62 -6.63
CA PHE A 101 -8.28 -4.63 -7.49
C PHE A 101 -8.13 -5.07 -8.94
N ASN A 102 -9.22 -5.01 -9.70
CA ASN A 102 -9.25 -5.43 -11.08
C ASN A 102 -10.02 -4.42 -11.92
N SER A 103 -9.38 -3.93 -12.98
CA SER A 103 -9.99 -3.16 -14.04
C SER A 103 -9.73 -3.84 -15.38
N ASN A 104 -10.26 -3.28 -16.47
CA ASN A 104 -10.00 -3.78 -17.83
C ASN A 104 -8.57 -3.51 -18.35
N LYS A 105 -7.72 -2.84 -17.57
CA LYS A 105 -6.35 -2.48 -17.96
C LYS A 105 -5.30 -2.90 -16.94
N VAL A 106 -5.64 -2.85 -15.66
CA VAL A 106 -4.71 -3.06 -14.54
C VAL A 106 -5.35 -3.97 -13.51
N THR A 107 -4.57 -4.94 -13.04
CA THR A 107 -4.88 -5.78 -11.89
C THR A 107 -3.82 -5.54 -10.82
N ILE A 108 -4.25 -5.21 -9.60
CA ILE A 108 -3.38 -4.97 -8.45
C ILE A 108 -3.74 -5.98 -7.37
N VAL A 109 -2.75 -6.74 -6.92
CA VAL A 109 -2.89 -7.61 -5.75
C VAL A 109 -1.94 -7.10 -4.68
N GLY A 110 -2.50 -6.66 -3.56
CA GLY A 110 -1.73 -6.26 -2.38
C GLY A 110 -1.69 -7.38 -1.35
N ALA A 111 -0.50 -7.69 -0.85
CA ALA A 111 -0.31 -8.67 0.20
C ALA A 111 0.31 -8.04 1.45
N ASP A 112 -0.18 -8.46 2.60
CA ASP A 112 0.46 -8.14 3.88
C ASP A 112 1.74 -8.94 3.99
N SER A 113 2.84 -8.21 4.06
CA SER A 113 4.18 -8.76 4.26
C SER A 113 4.68 -8.55 5.67
N SER A 114 3.91 -7.91 6.55
CA SER A 114 4.33 -7.60 7.90
C SER A 114 4.18 -8.80 8.83
N GLU A 115 5.15 -8.94 9.73
CA GLU A 115 5.06 -9.82 10.88
C GLU A 115 4.80 -8.97 12.13
N PRO A 116 3.78 -9.26 12.96
CA PRO A 116 3.53 -8.47 14.17
C PRO A 116 4.77 -8.35 15.05
N ASP A 117 5.09 -7.09 15.41
CA ASP A 117 6.23 -6.71 16.26
C ASP A 117 7.63 -7.05 15.71
N LEU A 118 7.75 -7.44 14.43
CA LEU A 118 9.02 -7.71 13.75
C LEU A 118 9.21 -6.81 12.53
N ASP A 119 10.45 -6.41 12.27
CA ASP A 119 10.80 -5.56 11.12
C ASP A 119 11.11 -6.34 9.84
N ASN A 120 10.96 -7.67 9.88
CA ASN A 120 11.16 -8.54 8.73
C ASN A 120 9.87 -8.68 7.92
N GLY A 121 10.05 -9.01 6.65
CA GLY A 121 8.96 -9.30 5.76
C GLY A 121 8.72 -10.79 5.61
N GLN A 122 7.46 -11.21 5.62
CA GLN A 122 7.10 -12.56 5.24
C GLN A 122 5.73 -12.60 4.57
N ILE A 123 5.62 -13.33 3.48
CA ILE A 123 4.33 -13.75 2.93
C ILE A 123 4.24 -15.26 3.09
N GLY A 124 3.35 -15.69 3.99
CA GLY A 124 3.10 -17.10 4.25
C GLY A 124 2.67 -17.86 2.99
N ARG A 125 3.13 -19.11 2.86
CA ARG A 125 2.85 -19.97 1.68
C ARG A 125 1.35 -20.20 1.49
N GLU A 126 0.57 -20.16 2.55
CA GLU A 126 -0.88 -20.24 2.55
C GLU A 126 -1.55 -19.15 1.70
N HIS A 127 -0.87 -18.01 1.49
CA HIS A 127 -1.38 -16.92 0.67
C HIS A 127 -1.01 -17.04 -0.82
N TYR A 128 -0.08 -17.93 -1.19
CA TYR A 128 0.42 -17.99 -2.58
C TYR A 128 -0.66 -18.42 -3.56
N GLU A 129 -1.48 -19.41 -3.19
CA GLU A 129 -2.58 -19.86 -4.04
C GLU A 129 -3.67 -18.79 -4.17
N TRP A 130 -3.91 -18.01 -3.11
CA TRP A 130 -4.79 -16.84 -3.20
C TRP A 130 -4.23 -15.79 -4.16
N ILE A 131 -2.95 -15.41 -4.03
CA ILE A 131 -2.29 -14.42 -4.91
C ILE A 131 -2.37 -14.88 -6.38
N LYS A 132 -2.01 -16.13 -6.68
CA LYS A 132 -2.10 -16.70 -8.03
C LYS A 132 -3.53 -16.65 -8.57
N LYS A 133 -4.50 -17.03 -7.74
CA LYS A 133 -5.93 -17.02 -8.10
C LYS A 133 -6.43 -15.61 -8.38
N GLU A 134 -6.00 -14.59 -7.63
CA GLU A 134 -6.40 -13.21 -7.89
C GLU A 134 -5.84 -12.71 -9.23
N PHE A 135 -4.58 -13.00 -9.53
CA PHE A 135 -3.99 -12.65 -10.83
C PHE A 135 -4.59 -13.43 -12.00
N SER A 136 -5.11 -14.65 -11.78
CA SER A 136 -5.75 -15.44 -12.84
C SER A 136 -7.17 -14.97 -13.19
N LYS A 137 -7.75 -14.01 -12.44
CA LYS A 137 -9.08 -13.45 -12.74
C LYS A 137 -9.06 -12.42 -13.88
N CYS A 138 -7.89 -12.00 -14.35
CA CYS A 138 -7.76 -11.03 -15.44
C CYS A 138 -7.24 -11.64 -16.73
N ASP A 139 -7.53 -10.95 -17.83
CA ASP A 139 -6.96 -11.23 -19.15
C ASP A 139 -5.45 -10.93 -19.14
N ASP A 140 -4.66 -11.67 -19.92
CA ASP A 140 -3.20 -11.48 -19.98
C ASP A 140 -2.77 -10.13 -20.57
N ARG A 141 -3.69 -9.39 -21.19
CA ARG A 141 -3.47 -8.00 -21.61
C ARG A 141 -3.48 -7.00 -20.45
N ASN A 142 -3.97 -7.38 -19.26
CA ASN A 142 -3.91 -6.51 -18.09
C ASN A 142 -2.48 -6.36 -17.60
N PHE A 143 -2.10 -5.13 -17.26
CA PHE A 143 -0.88 -4.87 -16.50
C PHE A 143 -1.06 -5.36 -15.06
N LYS A 144 -0.20 -6.29 -14.62
CA LYS A 144 -0.29 -6.93 -13.30
C LYS A 144 0.69 -6.26 -12.34
N ILE A 145 0.19 -5.75 -11.22
CA ILE A 145 0.97 -5.11 -10.16
C ILE A 145 0.82 -5.93 -8.89
N PHE A 146 1.95 -6.28 -8.28
CA PHE A 146 1.99 -6.86 -6.95
C PHE A 146 2.50 -5.80 -5.96
N ALA A 147 1.75 -5.56 -4.89
CA ALA A 147 2.03 -4.49 -3.93
C ALA A 147 2.26 -5.04 -2.53
N MET A 148 3.34 -4.62 -1.91
CA MET A 148 3.75 -5.00 -0.56
C MET A 148 4.79 -4.00 -0.05
N HIS A 149 5.03 -3.99 1.25
CA HIS A 149 5.96 -3.07 1.89
C HIS A 149 7.42 -3.54 1.78
N HIS A 150 7.70 -4.77 2.20
CA HIS A 150 9.07 -5.28 2.20
C HIS A 150 9.57 -5.59 0.79
N HIS A 151 10.85 -5.30 0.52
CA HIS A 151 11.41 -5.43 -0.82
C HIS A 151 11.67 -6.89 -1.18
N LEU A 152 11.15 -7.35 -2.33
CA LEU A 152 11.44 -8.69 -2.87
C LEU A 152 12.89 -8.84 -3.36
N VAL A 153 13.50 -7.74 -3.77
CA VAL A 153 14.87 -7.68 -4.26
C VAL A 153 15.73 -6.95 -3.24
N SER A 154 16.95 -7.44 -3.04
CA SER A 154 17.93 -6.78 -2.18
C SER A 154 18.22 -5.37 -2.70
N VAL A 155 18.29 -4.39 -1.79
CA VAL A 155 18.60 -3.01 -2.14
C VAL A 155 20.09 -2.75 -1.88
N PRO A 156 20.89 -2.45 -2.90
CA PRO A 156 22.33 -2.25 -2.72
C PRO A 156 22.66 -1.17 -1.70
N ASN A 157 23.72 -1.36 -0.92
CA ASN A 157 24.25 -0.39 0.06
C ASN A 157 23.30 -0.02 1.21
N THR A 158 22.32 -0.86 1.52
CA THR A 158 21.38 -0.63 2.64
C THR A 158 21.60 -1.55 3.83
N GLY A 159 22.63 -2.41 3.78
CA GLY A 159 22.83 -3.48 4.77
C GLY A 159 21.81 -4.63 4.65
N ARG A 160 20.84 -4.54 3.73
CA ARG A 160 19.89 -5.59 3.35
C ARG A 160 20.35 -6.24 2.04
N GLU A 161 21.53 -6.86 2.09
CA GLU A 161 22.22 -7.54 0.98
C GLU A 161 21.58 -8.91 0.62
N ARG A 162 20.47 -9.28 1.28
CA ARG A 162 19.76 -10.55 1.10
C ARG A 162 18.26 -10.26 1.00
N ASN A 163 17.53 -11.10 0.26
CA ASN A 163 16.07 -11.02 0.19
C ASN A 163 15.47 -11.14 1.59
N ILE A 164 14.54 -10.24 1.90
CA ILE A 164 13.94 -10.09 3.23
C ILE A 164 12.50 -10.60 3.27
N VAL A 165 12.02 -11.24 2.18
CA VAL A 165 10.67 -11.83 2.02
C VAL A 165 10.75 -13.16 1.30
#